data_AF-A0A257JI74-F1
#
_entry.id   AF-A0A257JI74-F1
#
_cell.length_a   1.000
_cell.length_b   1.000
_cell.length_c   1.000
_cell.angle_alpha   90.00
_cell.angle_beta   90.00
_cell.angle_gamma   90.00
#
_symmetry.space_group_name_H-M   'P 1'
#
loop_
_entity.id
_entity.type
_entity.pdbx_description
1 polymer ?
#
loop_
_entity_poly.entity_id
_entity_poly.type
_entity_poly.pdbx_seq_one_letter_code
_entity_poly.pdbx_strand_id
1 'polypeptide(L)'
;MTPITRTLLAGTALGLLHTPLAAQTVINTARTTPVVTSTVNAGQPADVRIDTAGSVTVMSGTAVTVDSNNSVTNAGAIKISNADNAVGIRVTAGRTANIANSGTITIDETYTATDSDNDGDLDGPFAPGTGRPAILIEGALPGTLR
;
A
#
# COMPACT_ATOMS: atom_id res chain seq x y z
N MET A 1 -11.13 13.45 74.42
CA MET A 1 -11.74 13.41 73.07
C MET A 1 -10.63 13.06 72.08
N THR A 2 -10.57 11.81 71.64
CA THR A 2 -9.59 11.31 70.65
C THR A 2 -10.13 11.52 69.23
N PRO A 3 -9.39 12.13 68.29
CA PRO A 3 -9.89 12.32 66.94
C PRO A 3 -9.86 10.98 66.16
N ILE A 4 -10.96 10.68 65.46
CA ILE A 4 -11.06 9.53 64.54
C ILE A 4 -10.51 9.98 63.19
N THR A 5 -9.36 9.45 62.78
CA THR A 5 -8.78 9.68 61.46
C THR A 5 -9.53 8.85 60.42
N ARG A 6 -10.19 9.51 59.47
CA ARG A 6 -10.90 8.87 58.34
C ARG A 6 -9.92 8.64 57.19
N THR A 7 -9.53 7.39 57.00
CA THR A 7 -8.67 6.96 55.88
C THR A 7 -9.49 6.84 54.60
N LEU A 8 -9.24 7.72 53.63
CA LEU A 8 -9.86 7.66 52.30
C LEU A 8 -9.07 6.66 51.43
N LEU A 9 -9.70 5.58 50.99
CA LEU A 9 -9.09 4.63 50.06
C LEU A 9 -9.25 5.16 48.63
N ALA A 10 -8.21 5.82 48.11
CA ALA A 10 -8.17 6.28 46.72
C ALA A 10 -7.97 5.06 45.79
N GLY A 11 -9.06 4.60 45.16
CA GLY A 11 -9.00 3.55 44.15
C GLY A 11 -8.31 4.06 42.88
N THR A 12 -7.12 3.56 42.58
CA THR A 12 -6.46 3.73 41.29
C THR A 12 -7.27 3.04 40.20
N ALA A 13 -7.89 3.82 39.30
CA ALA A 13 -8.47 3.31 38.08
C ALA A 13 -7.33 2.82 37.15
N LEU A 14 -7.23 1.51 36.95
CA LEU A 14 -6.38 0.91 35.92
C LEU A 14 -7.02 1.24 34.56
N GLY A 15 -6.57 2.34 33.94
CA GLY A 15 -6.96 2.67 32.57
C GLY A 15 -6.38 1.64 31.61
N LEU A 16 -7.22 0.73 31.13
CA LEU A 16 -6.88 -0.17 30.02
C LEU A 16 -6.61 0.70 28.78
N LEU A 17 -5.33 0.84 28.43
CA LEU A 17 -4.90 1.40 27.15
C LEU A 17 -5.37 0.44 26.06
N HIS A 18 -6.54 0.72 25.47
CA HIS A 18 -7.03 0.00 24.30
C HIS A 18 -6.27 0.54 23.09
N THR A 19 -5.24 -0.18 22.62
CA THR A 19 -4.74 0.05 21.27
C THR A 19 -5.81 -0.45 20.29
N PRO A 20 -6.36 0.39 19.40
CA PRO A 20 -7.32 -0.09 18.42
C PRO A 20 -6.64 -1.16 17.55
N LEU A 21 -7.23 -2.37 17.52
CA LEU A 21 -6.87 -3.37 16.55
C LEU A 21 -7.37 -2.87 15.19
N ALA A 22 -6.47 -2.41 14.32
CA ALA A 22 -6.84 -2.06 12.95
C ALA A 22 -7.37 -3.32 12.27
N ALA A 23 -8.53 -3.22 11.62
CA ALA A 23 -9.03 -4.30 10.77
C ALA A 23 -8.00 -4.58 9.67
N GLN A 24 -7.79 -5.85 9.32
CA GLN A 24 -6.91 -6.24 8.21
C GLN A 24 -7.72 -6.99 7.15
N THR A 25 -7.60 -6.54 5.90
CA THR A 25 -8.11 -7.27 4.74
C THR A 25 -6.97 -8.04 4.08
N VAL A 26 -7.16 -9.36 3.93
CA VAL A 26 -6.20 -10.26 3.28
C VAL A 26 -6.64 -10.53 1.85
N ILE A 27 -5.74 -10.29 0.89
CA ILE A 27 -5.87 -10.66 -0.51
C ILE A 27 -4.98 -11.88 -0.72
N ASN A 28 -5.59 -13.06 -0.87
CA ASN A 28 -4.91 -14.35 -1.03
C ASN A 28 -5.24 -15.04 -2.37
N THR A 29 -5.97 -14.35 -3.24
CA THR A 29 -6.29 -14.75 -4.61
C THR A 29 -6.13 -13.56 -5.56
N ALA A 30 -6.33 -13.78 -6.86
CA ALA A 30 -6.23 -12.72 -7.85
C ALA A 30 -7.36 -11.69 -7.72
N ARG A 31 -6.99 -10.41 -7.76
CA ARG A 31 -7.90 -9.26 -7.80
C ARG A 31 -7.58 -8.41 -9.03
N THR A 32 -8.62 -8.04 -9.78
CA THR A 32 -8.48 -7.24 -11.01
C THR A 32 -8.96 -5.80 -10.88
N THR A 33 -9.31 -5.38 -9.67
CA THR A 33 -9.76 -4.03 -9.35
C THR A 33 -8.81 -3.36 -8.35
N PRO A 34 -8.65 -2.02 -8.40
CA PRO A 34 -7.82 -1.31 -7.44
C PRO A 34 -8.20 -1.58 -5.97
N VAL A 35 -7.22 -1.45 -5.09
CA VAL A 35 -7.36 -1.54 -3.63
C VAL A 35 -7.22 -0.15 -3.04
N VAL A 36 -8.09 0.22 -2.10
CA VAL A 36 -8.06 1.53 -1.44
C VAL A 36 -8.24 1.32 0.05
N THR A 37 -7.25 1.69 0.86
CA THR A 37 -7.20 1.32 2.28
C THR A 37 -8.37 1.89 3.09
N SER A 38 -8.94 3.03 2.70
CA SER A 38 -10.12 3.62 3.35
C SER A 38 -11.42 2.84 3.19
N THR A 39 -11.52 1.92 2.22
CA THR A 39 -12.78 1.23 1.86
C THR A 39 -12.64 -0.28 1.67
N VAL A 40 -11.42 -0.83 1.79
CA VAL A 40 -11.11 -2.22 1.44
C VAL A 40 -11.88 -3.26 2.27
N ASN A 41 -12.33 -2.91 3.48
CA ASN A 41 -13.12 -3.78 4.35
C ASN A 41 -14.61 -3.43 4.28
N ALA A 42 -15.28 -3.84 3.19
CA ALA A 42 -16.71 -3.60 2.97
C ALA A 42 -17.12 -2.11 3.13
N GLY A 43 -16.30 -1.20 2.59
CA GLY A 43 -16.51 0.25 2.70
C GLY A 43 -15.91 0.89 3.95
N GLN A 44 -15.25 0.11 4.82
CA GLN A 44 -14.54 0.61 6.00
C GLN A 44 -13.01 0.57 5.82
N PRO A 45 -12.27 1.42 6.55
CA PRO A 45 -10.83 1.42 6.52
C PRO A 45 -10.21 0.14 7.11
N ALA A 46 -9.15 -0.36 6.50
CA ALA A 46 -8.39 -1.51 6.99
C ALA A 46 -6.96 -1.53 6.45
N ASP A 47 -6.07 -2.14 7.21
CA ASP A 47 -4.76 -2.56 6.72
C ASP A 47 -4.94 -3.59 5.60
N VAL A 48 -4.01 -3.60 4.66
CA VAL A 48 -4.04 -4.53 3.52
C VAL A 48 -2.85 -5.48 3.62
N ARG A 49 -3.12 -6.77 3.52
CA ARG A 49 -2.10 -7.79 3.31
C ARG A 49 -2.36 -8.53 2.00
N ILE A 50 -1.49 -8.37 1.02
CA ILE A 50 -1.44 -9.23 -0.16
C ILE A 50 -0.53 -10.39 0.21
N ASP A 51 -1.10 -11.57 0.43
CA ASP A 51 -0.34 -12.75 0.82
C ASP A 51 0.39 -13.36 -0.39
N THR A 52 1.27 -14.33 -0.18
CA THR A 52 2.12 -14.91 -1.23
C THR A 52 1.35 -15.46 -2.44
N ALA A 53 0.15 -16.00 -2.23
CA ALA A 53 -0.74 -16.48 -3.30
C ALA A 53 -1.64 -15.37 -3.90
N GLY A 54 -1.70 -14.20 -3.27
CA GLY A 54 -2.53 -13.08 -3.68
C GLY A 54 -1.92 -12.26 -4.80
N SER A 55 -2.78 -11.63 -5.61
CA SER A 55 -2.33 -10.63 -6.57
C SER A 55 -3.31 -9.50 -6.80
N VAL A 56 -2.78 -8.35 -7.20
CA VAL A 56 -3.55 -7.19 -7.68
C VAL A 56 -3.06 -6.82 -9.06
N THR A 57 -3.87 -7.10 -10.08
CA THR A 57 -3.55 -6.86 -11.50
C THR A 57 -4.54 -5.87 -12.08
N VAL A 58 -4.10 -4.65 -12.38
CA VAL A 58 -4.95 -3.61 -13.01
C VAL A 58 -4.38 -3.22 -14.36
N MET A 59 -5.23 -2.68 -15.24
CA MET A 59 -4.82 -2.30 -16.60
C MET A 59 -4.09 -0.96 -16.65
N SER A 60 -4.40 -0.03 -15.74
CA SER A 60 -3.81 1.31 -15.67
C SER A 60 -4.05 1.95 -14.31
N GLY A 61 -3.45 3.12 -14.07
CA GLY A 61 -3.65 3.90 -12.85
C GLY A 61 -2.90 3.33 -11.65
N THR A 62 -3.48 3.44 -10.45
CA THR A 62 -2.89 2.93 -9.21
C THR A 62 -3.49 1.59 -8.81
N ALA A 63 -2.66 0.58 -8.55
CA ALA A 63 -3.14 -0.73 -8.09
C ALA A 63 -3.58 -0.73 -6.60
N VAL A 64 -2.76 -0.13 -5.72
CA VAL A 64 -3.06 0.02 -4.29
C VAL A 64 -2.89 1.48 -3.87
N THR A 65 -3.96 2.09 -3.37
CA THR A 65 -3.96 3.45 -2.82
C THR A 65 -4.05 3.39 -1.29
N VAL A 66 -3.10 4.03 -0.62
CA VAL A 66 -3.09 4.27 0.82
C VAL A 66 -3.58 5.70 1.08
N ASP A 67 -4.88 5.81 1.28
CA ASP A 67 -5.61 7.05 1.56
C ASP A 67 -6.15 7.12 3.00
N SER A 68 -5.74 6.20 3.86
CA SER A 68 -5.98 6.22 5.31
C SER A 68 -4.68 5.96 6.07
N ASN A 69 -4.72 6.02 7.41
CA ASN A 69 -3.57 5.67 8.26
C ASN A 69 -3.44 4.15 8.47
N ASN A 70 -3.74 3.39 7.41
CA ASN A 70 -3.68 1.94 7.40
C ASN A 70 -2.48 1.48 6.59
N SER A 71 -1.87 0.39 7.02
CA SER A 71 -0.63 -0.13 6.46
C SER A 71 -0.89 -1.09 5.30
N VAL A 72 0.09 -1.22 4.41
CA VAL A 72 0.07 -2.18 3.31
C VAL A 72 1.28 -3.09 3.40
N THR A 73 1.04 -4.41 3.38
CA THR A 73 2.07 -5.44 3.23
C THR A 73 1.82 -6.22 1.95
N ASN A 74 2.79 -6.22 1.04
CA ASN A 74 2.79 -7.04 -0.17
C ASN A 74 3.82 -8.16 -0.06
N ALA A 75 3.35 -9.39 0.06
CA ALA A 75 4.13 -10.62 -0.09
C ALA A 75 3.81 -11.38 -1.38
N GLY A 76 2.78 -10.96 -2.13
CA GLY A 76 2.35 -11.54 -3.39
C GLY A 76 2.82 -10.73 -4.60
N ALA A 77 1.92 -10.51 -5.56
CA ALA A 77 2.22 -9.78 -6.79
C ALA A 77 1.29 -8.58 -7.02
N ILE A 78 1.86 -7.43 -7.37
CA ILE A 78 1.13 -6.29 -7.94
C ILE A 78 1.58 -6.14 -9.39
N LYS A 79 0.64 -6.10 -10.35
CA LYS A 79 0.97 -5.98 -11.77
C LYS A 79 0.14 -4.91 -12.48
N ILE A 80 0.83 -4.11 -13.27
CA ILE A 80 0.24 -3.19 -14.25
C ILE A 80 1.07 -3.32 -15.52
N SER A 81 0.42 -3.38 -16.68
CA SER A 81 1.10 -3.58 -17.95
C SER A 81 0.68 -2.53 -18.96
N ASN A 82 1.66 -2.02 -19.70
CA ASN A 82 1.46 -1.18 -20.87
C ASN A 82 0.63 0.09 -20.56
N ALA A 83 0.95 0.74 -19.44
CA ALA A 83 0.29 1.96 -18.99
C ALA A 83 1.28 3.01 -18.49
N ASP A 84 1.14 4.22 -19.01
CA ASP A 84 1.81 5.40 -18.48
C ASP A 84 1.16 5.85 -17.18
N ASN A 85 1.94 6.56 -16.35
CA ASN A 85 1.47 7.12 -15.08
C ASN A 85 0.88 6.06 -14.14
N ALA A 86 1.32 4.81 -14.29
CA ALA A 86 0.89 3.68 -13.49
C ALA A 86 1.67 3.59 -12.18
N VAL A 87 0.98 3.31 -11.08
CA VAL A 87 1.59 3.24 -9.75
C VAL A 87 1.22 1.93 -9.08
N GLY A 88 2.20 1.18 -8.58
CA GLY A 88 1.94 -0.04 -7.84
C GLY A 88 1.24 0.26 -6.51
N ILE A 89 1.96 0.93 -5.61
CA ILE A 89 1.44 1.41 -4.33
C ILE A 89 1.59 2.93 -4.27
N ARG A 90 0.49 3.67 -4.13
CA ARG A 90 0.50 5.12 -3.91
C ARG A 90 0.08 5.44 -2.48
N VAL A 91 0.95 6.10 -1.73
CA VAL A 91 0.61 6.68 -0.43
C VAL A 91 0.34 8.15 -0.62
N THR A 92 -0.92 8.55 -0.37
CA THR A 92 -1.33 9.96 -0.45
C THR A 92 -0.69 10.79 0.66
N ALA A 93 -0.72 12.11 0.53
CA ALA A 93 -0.12 12.98 1.54
C ALA A 93 -0.82 12.91 2.91
N GLY A 94 0.00 13.10 3.95
CA GLY A 94 -0.45 13.19 5.34
C GLY A 94 -0.86 11.86 5.97
N ARG A 95 -0.32 10.72 5.49
CA ARG A 95 -0.64 9.39 6.04
C ARG A 95 0.46 8.88 6.96
N THR A 96 0.06 8.35 8.09
CA THR A 96 0.91 7.55 8.99
C THR A 96 0.66 6.08 8.68
N ALA A 97 1.59 5.41 8.01
CA ALA A 97 1.43 4.02 7.58
C ALA A 97 2.77 3.31 7.43
N ASN A 98 2.76 1.99 7.56
CA ASN A 98 3.88 1.14 7.19
C ASN A 98 3.60 0.54 5.80
N ILE A 99 4.58 0.62 4.91
CA ILE A 99 4.59 -0.03 3.61
C ILE A 99 5.71 -1.08 3.64
N ALA A 100 5.34 -2.35 3.47
CA ALA A 100 6.28 -3.46 3.40
C ALA A 100 6.08 -4.20 2.08
N ASN A 101 7.15 -4.40 1.31
CA ASN A 101 7.12 -5.16 0.07
C ASN A 101 8.20 -6.25 0.08
N SER A 102 7.81 -7.49 0.37
CA SER A 102 8.64 -8.68 0.17
C SER A 102 8.30 -9.45 -1.11
N GLY A 103 7.15 -9.14 -1.72
CA GLY A 103 6.70 -9.68 -3.00
C GLY A 103 7.17 -8.85 -4.20
N THR A 104 6.47 -8.98 -5.33
CA THR A 104 6.80 -8.27 -6.57
C THR A 104 5.82 -7.13 -6.86
N ILE A 105 6.35 -6.06 -7.45
CA ILE A 105 5.57 -4.99 -8.08
C ILE A 105 6.12 -4.84 -9.49
N THR A 106 5.33 -5.24 -10.48
CA THR A 106 5.69 -5.18 -11.90
C THR A 106 4.86 -4.11 -12.58
N ILE A 107 5.56 -3.13 -13.17
CA ILE A 107 4.96 -2.12 -14.04
C ILE A 107 5.73 -2.13 -15.35
N ASP A 108 5.27 -2.96 -16.29
CA ASP A 108 5.96 -3.25 -17.54
C ASP A 108 5.28 -2.58 -18.76
N GLU A 109 5.90 -2.75 -19.92
CA GLU A 109 5.37 -2.32 -21.21
C GLU A 109 5.51 -3.45 -22.23
N THR A 110 4.72 -3.39 -23.30
CA THR A 110 4.76 -4.38 -24.39
C THR A 110 5.56 -3.91 -25.61
N TYR A 111 6.28 -2.78 -25.48
CA TYR A 111 7.04 -2.19 -26.56
C TYR A 111 8.19 -3.10 -27.01
N THR A 112 8.33 -3.24 -28.33
CA THR A 112 9.44 -3.92 -28.98
C THR A 112 9.99 -2.96 -30.04
N ALA A 113 11.26 -2.60 -29.92
CA ALA A 113 11.93 -1.73 -30.89
C ALA A 113 12.06 -2.43 -32.26
N THR A 114 12.13 -1.63 -33.32
CA THR A 114 12.20 -2.10 -34.71
C THR A 114 13.40 -1.47 -35.40
N ASP A 115 14.10 -2.25 -36.24
CA ASP A 115 15.10 -1.74 -37.18
C ASP A 115 14.36 -1.32 -38.48
N SER A 116 14.17 -0.02 -38.65
CA SER A 116 13.27 0.56 -39.66
C SER A 116 13.98 0.90 -40.97
N ASP A 117 15.29 1.09 -40.95
CA ASP A 117 16.11 1.34 -42.14
C ASP A 117 17.08 0.20 -42.52
N ASN A 118 17.07 -0.88 -41.73
CA ASN A 118 17.73 -2.16 -41.98
C ASN A 118 19.27 -2.10 -41.98
N ASP A 119 19.86 -1.24 -41.15
CA ASP A 119 21.32 -1.15 -41.01
C ASP A 119 21.91 -2.04 -39.89
N GLY A 120 21.03 -2.67 -39.10
CA GLY A 120 21.38 -3.67 -38.09
C GLY A 120 21.37 -3.18 -36.65
N ASP A 121 20.99 -1.93 -36.37
CA ASP A 121 20.62 -1.48 -35.03
C ASP A 121 19.11 -1.26 -34.86
N LEU A 122 18.64 -1.26 -33.60
CA LEU A 122 17.20 -1.08 -33.31
C LEU A 122 16.91 0.40 -33.09
N ASP A 123 15.90 0.91 -33.80
CA ASP A 123 15.51 2.31 -33.71
C ASP A 123 14.64 2.61 -32.48
N GLY A 124 14.71 3.89 -32.08
CA GLY A 124 13.77 4.49 -31.15
C GLY A 124 14.19 4.37 -29.68
N PRO A 125 13.29 4.74 -28.76
CA PRO A 125 13.57 4.66 -27.33
C PRO A 125 13.60 3.21 -26.87
N PHE A 126 14.48 2.86 -25.91
CA PHE A 126 14.46 1.54 -25.28
C PHE A 126 13.13 1.23 -24.55
N ALA A 127 12.48 2.26 -24.02
CA ALA A 127 11.27 2.20 -23.21
C ALA A 127 10.49 3.50 -23.40
N PRO A 128 9.42 3.54 -24.22
CA PRO A 128 8.66 4.77 -24.47
C PRO A 128 7.79 5.20 -23.29
N GLY A 129 7.34 4.27 -22.43
CA GLY A 129 6.38 4.66 -21.41
C GLY A 129 6.99 5.52 -20.29
N THR A 130 6.15 6.23 -19.55
CA THR A 130 6.57 7.23 -18.56
C THR A 130 5.83 7.12 -17.23
N GLY A 131 6.42 7.66 -16.15
CA GLY A 131 5.72 7.85 -14.88
C GLY A 131 5.30 6.55 -14.17
N ARG A 132 6.18 5.54 -14.09
CA ARG A 132 5.85 4.20 -13.59
C ARG A 132 6.49 3.85 -12.23
N PRO A 133 6.26 4.61 -11.14
CA PRO A 133 6.85 4.27 -9.85
C PRO A 133 6.21 3.01 -9.25
N ALA A 134 7.03 2.06 -8.81
CA ALA A 134 6.54 0.89 -8.07
C ALA A 134 5.83 1.30 -6.78
N ILE A 135 6.47 2.19 -6.01
CA ILE A 135 5.91 2.77 -4.78
C ILE A 135 6.10 4.28 -4.86
N LEU A 136 5.01 5.03 -4.77
CA LEU A 136 5.00 6.49 -4.74
C LEU A 136 4.51 6.97 -3.37
N ILE A 137 5.33 7.75 -2.68
CA ILE A 137 4.98 8.40 -1.42
C ILE A 137 4.83 9.90 -1.66
N GLU A 138 3.63 10.44 -1.46
CA GLU A 138 3.36 11.85 -1.66
C GLU A 138 3.57 12.62 -0.35
N GLY A 139 4.78 13.15 -0.16
CA GLY A 139 5.14 13.89 1.05
C GLY A 139 5.76 13.01 2.14
N ALA A 140 5.78 13.51 3.39
CA ALA A 140 6.38 12.78 4.49
C ALA A 140 5.55 11.54 4.85
N LEU A 141 6.22 10.42 5.11
CA LEU A 141 5.63 9.20 5.65
C LEU A 141 6.10 8.99 7.10
N PRO A 142 5.32 9.40 8.10
CA PRO A 142 5.51 8.94 9.48
C PRO A 142 5.20 7.44 9.54
N GLY A 143 6.25 6.62 9.43
CA GLY A 143 6.12 5.18 9.30
C GLY A 143 7.38 4.59 8.69
N THR A 144 7.26 3.44 8.04
CA THR A 144 8.42 2.80 7.39
C THR A 144 8.09 2.35 5.98
N LEU A 145 9.06 2.47 5.09
CA LEU A 145 9.10 1.78 3.80
C LEU A 145 10.17 0.68 3.90
N ARG A 146 9.80 -0.58 3.68
CA ARG A 146 10.69 -1.75 3.81
C ARG A 146 10.50 -2.72 2.66
#